data_AF-A0A7Y0AJU2-F1
#
_entry.id   AF-A0A7Y0AJU2-F1
#
_cell.length_a   1.000
_cell.length_b   1.000
_cell.length_c   1.000
_cell.angle_alpha   90.00
_cell.angle_beta   90.00
_cell.angle_gamma   90.00
#
_symmetry.space_group_name_H-M   'P 1'
#
loop_
_entity.id
_entity.type
_entity.pdbx_description
1 polymer ?
#
loop_
_entity_poly.entity_id
_entity_poly.type
_entity_poly.pdbx_seq_one_letter_code
_entity_poly.pdbx_strand_id
1 'polypeptide(L)'
;MKKLFLLLLTAFLFIGCSSDDDTIYDYIGTWSGKYTGSDDGTWNLVVASDGKVTGTMHSTVNDENYNISGNLTDTGDLTAVIGLPDDGEFKGTLSREKKGNGNWSNAVPTPARYGTWTGDKK
;
A
#
# COMPACT_ATOMS: atom_id res chain seq x y z
N MET A 1 38.55 -4.09 49.74
CA MET A 1 37.39 -3.19 49.53
C MET A 1 37.66 -2.44 48.23
N LYS A 2 37.43 -3.04 47.05
CA LYS A 2 36.18 -3.13 46.28
C LYS A 2 35.53 -1.75 46.03
N LYS A 3 35.45 -1.42 44.74
CA LYS A 3 34.47 -0.53 44.06
C LYS A 3 34.90 0.93 43.81
N LEU A 4 35.62 1.18 42.72
CA LEU A 4 35.52 2.46 42.00
C LEU A 4 35.91 2.32 40.51
N PHE A 5 35.19 1.49 39.76
CA PHE A 5 35.36 1.46 38.29
C PHE A 5 34.09 0.99 37.58
N LEU A 6 32.98 1.71 37.77
CA LEU A 6 31.71 1.38 37.13
C LEU A 6 30.85 2.63 36.92
N LEU A 7 31.42 3.65 36.28
CA LEU A 7 30.75 4.93 36.00
C LEU A 7 30.96 5.42 34.55
N LEU A 8 31.12 4.49 33.61
CA LEU A 8 31.31 4.78 32.18
C LEU A 8 30.38 4.01 31.25
N LEU A 9 29.32 3.38 31.78
CA LEU A 9 28.39 2.55 31.00
C LEU A 9 26.93 3.00 31.09
N THR A 10 26.67 4.31 31.12
CA THR A 10 25.31 4.86 31.09
C THR A 10 25.05 5.85 29.95
N ALA A 11 26.05 6.11 29.09
CA ALA A 11 25.95 7.15 28.07
C ALA A 11 25.38 6.71 26.70
N PHE A 12 24.97 5.44 26.52
CA PHE A 12 24.46 4.94 25.23
C PHE A 12 23.00 4.46 25.23
N LEU A 13 22.23 4.73 26.28
CA LEU A 13 20.82 4.30 26.38
C LEU A 13 19.82 5.31 25.79
N PHE A 14 20.29 6.35 25.09
CA PHE A 14 19.42 7.30 24.38
C PHE A 14 19.56 7.18 22.85
N ILE A 15 19.72 5.97 22.31
CA ILE A 15 19.37 5.75 20.90
C ILE A 15 17.86 5.88 20.85
N GLY A 16 17.42 7.02 20.34
CA GLY A 16 16.05 7.48 20.34
C GLY A 16 15.09 6.39 19.89
N CYS A 17 14.15 6.08 20.78
CA CYS A 17 12.84 5.66 20.36
C CYS A 17 12.25 6.89 19.63
N SER A 18 12.43 7.00 18.31
CA SER A 18 11.44 7.75 17.55
C SER A 18 10.18 6.90 17.67
N SER A 19 9.30 7.31 18.58
CA SER A 19 7.89 6.93 18.45
C SER A 19 7.40 7.67 17.21
N ASP A 20 7.80 7.18 16.05
CA ASP A 20 7.07 7.39 14.82
C ASP A 20 5.78 6.60 15.05
N ASP A 21 4.83 7.22 15.75
CA ASP A 21 3.48 6.68 15.87
C ASP A 21 2.99 6.52 14.43
N ASP A 22 2.89 5.27 13.98
CA ASP A 22 2.39 4.97 12.66
C ASP A 22 0.98 5.58 12.54
N THR A 23 0.84 6.64 11.72
CA THR A 23 -0.45 7.28 11.50
C THR A 23 -0.88 7.18 10.04
N ILE A 24 -2.18 7.04 9.83
CA ILE A 24 -2.80 7.00 8.50
C ILE A 24 -2.60 8.30 7.71
N TYR A 25 -2.29 9.42 8.38
CA TYR A 25 -2.25 10.76 7.78
C TYR A 25 -1.24 10.89 6.63
N ASP A 26 -0.12 10.17 6.70
CA ASP A 26 0.89 10.15 5.64
C ASP A 26 0.36 9.54 4.33
N TYR A 27 -0.69 8.72 4.41
CA TYR A 27 -1.24 7.99 3.28
C TYR A 27 -2.50 8.63 2.70
N ILE A 28 -3.24 9.44 3.47
CA ILE A 28 -4.48 10.10 3.04
C ILE A 28 -4.26 10.90 1.74
N GLY A 29 -5.15 10.73 0.78
CA GLY A 29 -5.14 11.47 -0.48
C GLY A 29 -5.20 10.57 -1.70
N THR A 30 -4.87 11.14 -2.85
CA THR A 30 -4.96 10.45 -4.14
C THR A 30 -3.64 9.77 -4.49
N TRP A 31 -3.73 8.53 -4.91
CA TRP A 31 -2.65 7.71 -5.41
C TRP A 31 -2.98 7.22 -6.80
N SER A 32 -1.98 7.09 -7.67
CA SER A 32 -2.19 6.55 -9.00
C SER A 32 -0.96 5.84 -9.50
N GLY A 33 -1.12 4.94 -10.46
CA GLY A 33 -0.01 4.21 -11.00
C GLY A 33 -0.35 3.36 -12.21
N LYS A 34 0.50 2.37 -12.44
CA LYS A 34 0.36 1.38 -13.51
C LYS A 34 0.32 -0.02 -12.92
N TYR A 35 -0.35 -0.91 -13.63
CA TYR A 35 -0.25 -2.34 -13.40
C TYR A 35 0.20 -3.03 -14.68
N THR A 36 0.89 -4.14 -14.51
CA THR A 36 1.42 -4.96 -15.60
C THR A 36 1.26 -6.44 -15.31
N GLY A 37 1.23 -7.29 -16.34
CA GLY A 37 1.19 -8.75 -16.17
C GLY A 37 0.54 -9.46 -17.33
N SER A 38 -0.49 -10.26 -17.06
CA SER A 38 -1.34 -10.84 -18.11
C SER A 38 -2.29 -9.79 -18.75
N ASP A 39 -2.34 -8.59 -18.17
CA ASP A 39 -3.03 -7.39 -18.66
C ASP A 39 -2.24 -6.18 -18.16
N ASP A 40 -2.36 -5.05 -18.87
CA ASP A 40 -1.61 -3.83 -18.59
C ASP A 40 -2.54 -2.61 -18.58
N GLY A 41 -2.26 -1.68 -17.66
CA GLY A 41 -3.09 -0.49 -17.58
C GLY A 41 -2.70 0.50 -16.49
N THR A 42 -3.67 1.32 -16.12
CA THR A 42 -3.51 2.36 -15.10
C THR A 42 -4.52 2.19 -13.98
N TRP A 43 -4.21 2.72 -12.81
CA TRP A 43 -5.13 2.74 -11.67
C TRP A 43 -5.02 4.06 -10.92
N ASN A 44 -6.08 4.42 -10.21
CA ASN A 44 -6.12 5.54 -9.28
C ASN A 44 -7.01 5.19 -8.09
N LEU A 45 -6.58 5.54 -6.87
CA LEU A 45 -7.35 5.36 -5.65
C LEU A 45 -7.25 6.58 -4.73
N VAL A 46 -8.19 6.67 -3.80
CA VAL A 46 -8.21 7.64 -2.71
C VAL A 46 -8.16 6.87 -1.40
N VAL A 47 -7.23 7.25 -0.53
CA VAL A 47 -7.17 6.80 0.87
C VAL A 47 -7.87 7.86 1.72
N ALA A 48 -8.94 7.48 2.40
CA ALA A 48 -9.66 8.33 3.35
C ALA A 48 -9.02 8.29 4.75
N SER A 49 -9.42 9.23 5.61
CA SER A 49 -8.88 9.37 6.97
C SER A 49 -9.19 8.20 7.91
N ASP A 50 -10.18 7.38 7.57
CA ASP A 50 -10.56 6.17 8.30
C ASP A 50 -9.88 4.90 7.74
N GLY A 51 -8.93 5.06 6.80
CA GLY A 51 -8.25 3.95 6.13
C GLY A 51 -9.00 3.40 4.93
N LYS A 52 -10.25 3.83 4.68
CA LYS A 52 -11.02 3.34 3.53
C LYS A 52 -10.33 3.70 2.21
N VAL A 53 -10.27 2.73 1.31
CA VAL A 53 -9.73 2.86 -0.04
C VAL A 53 -10.84 2.71 -1.06
N THR A 54 -10.91 3.65 -2.00
CA THR A 54 -11.80 3.57 -3.17
C THR A 54 -11.08 4.05 -4.41
N GLY A 55 -11.29 3.40 -5.55
CA GLY A 55 -10.60 3.76 -6.78
C GLY A 55 -11.12 3.01 -7.99
N THR A 56 -10.36 3.09 -9.07
CA THR A 56 -10.60 2.40 -10.34
C THR A 56 -9.30 1.94 -10.95
N MET A 57 -9.35 0.86 -11.73
CA MET A 57 -8.31 0.49 -12.69
C MET A 57 -8.90 0.39 -14.09
N HIS A 58 -8.08 0.69 -15.09
CA HIS A 58 -8.43 0.67 -16.49
C HIS A 58 -7.40 -0.12 -17.29
N SER A 59 -7.85 -1.14 -18.02
CA SER A 59 -7.03 -1.93 -18.94
C SER A 59 -6.84 -1.17 -20.24
N THR A 60 -5.58 -0.97 -20.61
CA THR A 60 -5.20 -0.40 -21.90
C THR A 60 -5.15 -1.46 -23.02
N VAL A 61 -5.23 -2.74 -22.67
CA VAL A 61 -5.20 -3.86 -23.63
C VAL A 61 -6.61 -4.25 -24.05
N ASN A 62 -7.54 -4.32 -23.10
CA ASN A 62 -8.91 -4.80 -23.31
C ASN A 62 -9.97 -3.69 -23.27
N ASP A 63 -9.59 -2.45 -22.97
CA ASP A 63 -10.50 -1.29 -22.82
C ASP A 63 -11.59 -1.52 -21.75
N GLU A 64 -11.19 -2.15 -20.64
CA GLU A 64 -12.07 -2.51 -19.53
C GLU A 64 -11.84 -1.60 -18.32
N ASN A 65 -12.87 -1.41 -17.50
CA ASN A 65 -12.77 -0.63 -16.26
C ASN A 65 -13.26 -1.48 -15.08
N TYR A 66 -12.52 -1.43 -13.97
CA TYR A 66 -12.86 -2.11 -12.75
C TYR A 66 -12.80 -1.15 -11.57
N ASN A 67 -13.72 -1.31 -10.61
CA ASN A 67 -13.67 -0.60 -9.35
C ASN A 67 -12.65 -1.24 -8.42
N ILE A 68 -12.02 -0.43 -7.57
CA ILE A 68 -11.18 -0.86 -6.46
C ILE A 68 -11.84 -0.41 -5.16
N SER A 69 -12.01 -1.32 -4.21
CA SER A 69 -12.47 -0.95 -2.86
C SER A 69 -11.79 -1.78 -1.79
N GLY A 70 -11.48 -1.18 -0.64
CA GLY A 70 -10.74 -1.88 0.41
C GLY A 70 -10.35 -1.00 1.58
N ASN A 71 -9.25 -1.36 2.23
CA ASN A 71 -8.71 -0.67 3.38
C ASN A 71 -7.18 -0.60 3.35
N LEU A 72 -6.64 0.47 3.93
CA LEU A 72 -5.22 0.66 4.21
C LEU A 72 -5.01 0.73 5.73
N THR A 73 -3.99 0.03 6.24
CA THR A 73 -3.57 0.16 7.63
C THR A 73 -2.74 1.43 7.87
N ASP A 74 -2.51 1.77 9.13
CA ASP A 74 -1.59 2.82 9.57
C ASP A 74 -0.10 2.52 9.26
N THR A 75 0.24 1.25 9.03
CA THR A 75 1.56 0.79 8.55
C THR A 75 1.69 0.84 7.02
N GLY A 76 0.62 1.17 6.29
CA GLY A 76 0.62 1.25 4.83
C GLY A 76 0.33 -0.07 4.10
N ASP A 77 -0.17 -1.10 4.78
CA ASP A 77 -0.59 -2.36 4.16
C ASP A 77 -1.96 -2.21 3.49
N LEU A 78 -2.01 -2.41 2.18
CA LEU A 78 -3.21 -2.28 1.33
C LEU A 78 -3.85 -3.64 1.08
N THR A 79 -5.12 -3.77 1.45
CA THR A 79 -5.98 -4.90 1.07
C THR A 79 -7.25 -4.37 0.42
N ALA A 80 -7.39 -4.62 -0.89
CA ALA A 80 -8.55 -4.22 -1.67
C ALA A 80 -8.98 -5.34 -2.63
N VAL A 81 -10.19 -5.20 -3.17
CA VAL A 81 -10.79 -6.06 -4.18
C VAL A 81 -11.02 -5.30 -5.48
N ILE A 82 -11.09 -6.04 -6.59
CA ILE A 82 -11.31 -5.53 -7.95
C ILE A 82 -12.66 -6.02 -8.47
N GLY A 83 -13.47 -5.11 -9.02
CA GLY A 83 -14.70 -5.45 -9.74
C GLY A 83 -15.97 -5.51 -8.89
N LEU A 84 -17.08 -5.89 -9.53
CA LEU A 84 -18.35 -6.31 -8.93
C LEU A 84 -18.91 -7.43 -9.81
N PRO A 85 -19.01 -8.69 -9.33
CA PRO A 85 -18.68 -9.17 -7.98
C PRO A 85 -17.17 -9.10 -7.65
N ASP A 86 -16.86 -9.12 -6.35
CA ASP A 86 -15.51 -8.99 -5.76
C ASP A 86 -14.61 -10.22 -6.03
N ASP A 87 -14.43 -10.60 -7.29
CA ASP A 87 -13.68 -11.80 -7.71
C ASP A 87 -12.20 -11.52 -8.03
N GLY A 88 -11.73 -10.30 -7.76
CA GLY A 88 -10.33 -9.90 -7.91
C GLY A 88 -9.73 -9.30 -6.65
N GLU A 89 -8.41 -9.39 -6.54
CA GLU A 89 -7.62 -8.83 -5.43
C GLU A 89 -6.70 -7.71 -5.92
N PHE A 90 -6.57 -6.66 -5.12
CA PHE A 90 -5.60 -5.60 -5.30
C PHE A 90 -4.88 -5.37 -3.95
N LYS A 91 -3.69 -5.96 -3.80
CA LYS A 91 -2.94 -5.98 -2.53
C LYS A 91 -1.56 -5.40 -2.70
N GLY A 92 -1.01 -4.80 -1.66
CA GLY A 92 0.37 -4.31 -1.67
C GLY A 92 0.65 -3.38 -0.51
N THR A 93 1.63 -2.49 -0.69
CA THR A 93 2.01 -1.51 0.32
C THR A 93 2.12 -0.12 -0.27
N LEU A 94 1.75 0.88 0.52
CA LEU A 94 2.03 2.29 0.31
C LEU A 94 3.09 2.72 1.33
N SER A 95 4.05 3.53 0.90
CA SER A 95 5.16 3.99 1.73
C SER A 95 5.10 5.50 1.98
N ARG A 96 5.72 5.94 3.06
CA ARG A 96 5.79 7.37 3.45
C ARG A 96 6.61 8.21 2.45
N GLU A 97 7.47 7.56 1.68
CA GLU A 97 8.19 8.14 0.55
C GLU A 97 7.31 8.35 -0.69
N LYS A 98 5.98 8.23 -0.53
CA LYS A 98 4.98 8.43 -1.59
C LYS A 98 5.11 7.44 -2.74
N LYS A 99 5.60 6.24 -2.45
CA LYS A 99 5.73 5.12 -3.39
C LYS A 99 4.82 3.98 -2.98
N GLY A 100 4.25 3.27 -3.95
CA GLY A 100 3.45 2.09 -3.70
C GLY A 100 3.77 0.99 -4.69
N ASN A 101 3.64 -0.26 -4.25
CA ASN A 101 3.76 -1.42 -5.11
C ASN A 101 3.00 -2.62 -4.56
N GLY A 102 2.67 -3.58 -5.44
CA GLY A 102 1.99 -4.78 -5.02
C GLY A 102 1.61 -5.71 -6.16
N ASN A 103 0.64 -6.57 -5.89
CA ASN A 103 0.11 -7.56 -6.81
C ASN A 103 -1.38 -7.36 -7.04
N TRP A 104 -1.85 -7.79 -8.20
CA TRP A 104 -3.27 -7.85 -8.52
C TRP A 104 -3.61 -9.20 -9.14
N SER A 105 -4.85 -9.62 -8.95
CA SER A 105 -5.43 -10.79 -9.62
C SER A 105 -6.90 -10.55 -9.89
N ASN A 106 -7.43 -11.17 -10.93
CA ASN A 106 -8.84 -11.15 -11.25
C ASN A 106 -9.24 -12.48 -11.90
N ALA A 107 -10.18 -13.21 -11.27
CA ALA A 107 -10.65 -14.49 -11.78
C ALA A 107 -11.62 -14.34 -12.97
N VAL A 108 -12.19 -13.15 -13.19
CA VAL A 108 -13.17 -12.86 -14.24
C VAL A 108 -12.72 -11.63 -15.05
N PRO A 109 -12.50 -11.77 -16.37
CA PRO A 109 -12.87 -12.90 -17.23
C PRO A 109 -11.91 -14.10 -17.12
N THR A 110 -12.34 -15.26 -17.63
CA THR A 110 -11.51 -16.47 -17.75
C THR A 110 -10.75 -16.46 -19.10
N PRO A 111 -9.45 -16.81 -19.15
CA PRO A 111 -8.59 -17.26 -18.06
C PRO A 111 -8.28 -16.15 -17.04
N ALA A 112 -8.06 -16.54 -15.79
CA ALA A 112 -7.72 -15.61 -14.71
C ALA A 112 -6.51 -14.76 -15.08
N ARG A 113 -6.57 -13.48 -14.72
CA ARG A 113 -5.55 -12.49 -15.00
C ARG A 113 -4.83 -12.09 -13.71
N TYR A 114 -3.55 -11.78 -13.79
CA TYR A 114 -2.73 -11.42 -12.63
C TYR A 114 -1.49 -10.63 -13.03
N GLY A 115 -0.89 -9.97 -12.06
CA GLY A 115 0.36 -9.26 -12.26
C GLY A 115 0.75 -8.40 -11.06
N THR A 116 1.56 -7.39 -11.34
CA THR A 116 2.10 -6.45 -10.35
C THR A 116 1.64 -5.03 -10.65
N TRP A 117 1.73 -4.15 -9.66
CA TRP A 117 1.47 -2.72 -9.84
C TRP A 117 2.51 -1.88 -9.11
N THR A 118 2.70 -0.66 -9.61
CA THR A 118 3.49 0.39 -8.95
C THR A 118 2.72 1.71 -9.03
N GLY A 119 2.96 2.63 -8.11
CA GLY A 119 2.35 3.96 -8.16
C GLY A 119 2.95 4.96 -7.19
N ASP A 120 2.43 6.17 -7.28
CA ASP A 120 2.88 7.34 -6.55
C ASP A 120 1.70 8.11 -5.95
N LYS A 121 1.94 8.74 -4.80
CA LYS A 121 1.02 9.73 -4.24
C LYS A 121 1.08 11.02 -5.06
N LYS A 122 -0.07 11.63 -5.36
CA LYS A 122 -0.16 12.92 -6.06
C LYS A 122 0.04 14.11 -5.13
#